data_AF-A0A7C2MW92-F1
#
_entry.id   AF-A0A7C2MW92-F1
#
_cell.length_a   1.000
_cell.length_b   1.000
_cell.length_c   1.000
_cell.angle_alpha   90.00
_cell.angle_beta   90.00
_cell.angle_gamma   90.00
#
_symmetry.space_group_name_H-M   'P 1'
#
loop_
_entity.id
_entity.type
_entity.pdbx_description
1 polymer ?
#
loop_
_entity_poly.entity_id
_entity_poly.type
_entity_poly.pdbx_seq_one_letter_code
_entity_poly.pdbx_strand_id
1 'polypeptide(L)'
;MNIYKEIWNTYPGTNSLLRRYAHLIMGVGLSLYMLSSYVRVSELPIIVISGGVGSIFPDLDVRYKHRKALHNIFSLIISSIVVLILAEMINASMFITAGYSIGYVSHLAGDMLTRRGIAILYPLRTRFYRIPTPLGKSEDFLVNFVGAAIGLLLIFLSLRRI
;
A
#
# COMPACT_ATOMS: atom_id res chain seq x y z
N MET A 1 21.02 23.53 -22.57
CA MET A 1 20.98 22.55 -21.47
C MET A 1 19.54 22.12 -21.29
N ASN A 2 19.20 20.87 -21.62
CA ASN A 2 17.82 20.45 -21.87
C ASN A 2 17.17 19.94 -20.57
N ILE A 3 16.49 20.84 -19.85
CA ILE A 3 15.83 20.59 -18.55
C ILE A 3 14.90 19.37 -18.60
N TYR A 4 14.33 19.07 -19.76
CA TYR A 4 13.47 17.89 -19.97
C TYR A 4 14.21 16.55 -19.89
N LYS A 5 15.53 16.50 -20.14
CA LYS A 5 16.31 15.26 -19.98
C LYS A 5 16.65 14.95 -18.53
N GLU A 6 16.79 15.96 -17.65
CA GLU A 6 16.99 15.71 -16.21
C GLU A 6 15.72 15.22 -15.52
N ILE A 7 14.54 15.70 -15.95
CA ILE A 7 13.23 15.35 -15.37
C ILE A 7 12.88 13.87 -15.58
N TRP A 8 13.31 13.27 -16.70
CA TRP A 8 13.09 11.83 -16.99
C TRP A 8 14.26 10.93 -16.56
N ASN A 9 15.43 11.50 -16.26
CA ASN A 9 16.60 10.75 -15.79
C ASN A 9 16.67 10.57 -14.26
N THR A 10 15.70 11.09 -13.51
CA THR A 10 15.62 10.88 -12.04
C THR A 10 14.92 9.56 -11.66
N TYR A 11 15.07 8.51 -12.50
CA TYR A 11 14.48 7.15 -12.50
C TYR A 11 13.17 6.97 -13.30
N PRO A 12 13.14 5.96 -14.18
CA PRO A 12 12.59 4.67 -13.74
C PRO A 12 13.47 3.50 -14.21
N GLY A 13 14.31 2.99 -13.31
CA GLY A 13 14.74 1.60 -13.47
C GLY A 13 13.50 0.70 -13.36
N THR A 14 13.40 -0.35 -14.19
CA THR A 14 12.34 -1.37 -14.18
C THR A 14 11.92 -1.83 -12.77
N ASN A 15 12.85 -1.80 -11.82
CA ASN A 15 12.67 -2.18 -10.43
C ASN A 15 11.73 -1.26 -9.62
N SER A 16 11.60 0.03 -9.98
CA SER A 16 10.69 0.95 -9.24
C SER A 16 9.22 0.69 -9.59
N LEU A 17 8.93 0.32 -10.83
CA LEU A 17 7.61 -0.10 -11.27
C LEU A 17 7.23 -1.44 -10.64
N LEU A 18 8.15 -2.41 -10.65
CA LEU A 18 7.93 -3.70 -10.01
C LEU A 18 7.56 -3.56 -8.52
N ARG A 19 8.23 -2.66 -7.80
CA ARG A 19 7.89 -2.35 -6.40
C ARG A 19 6.45 -1.85 -6.24
N ARG A 20 6.03 -0.90 -7.09
CA ARG A 20 4.65 -0.37 -7.04
C ARG A 20 3.62 -1.45 -7.35
N TYR A 21 3.88 -2.29 -8.33
CA TYR A 21 3.00 -3.43 -8.64
C TYR A 21 2.95 -4.44 -7.48
N ALA A 22 4.08 -4.72 -6.82
CA ALA A 22 4.11 -5.60 -5.67
C ALA A 22 3.24 -5.08 -4.52
N HIS A 23 3.35 -3.79 -4.16
CA HIS A 23 2.48 -3.19 -3.14
C HIS A 23 1.01 -3.19 -3.56
N LEU A 24 0.70 -2.88 -4.82
CA LEU A 24 -0.67 -2.88 -5.35
C LEU A 24 -1.29 -4.28 -5.28
N ILE A 25 -0.59 -5.29 -5.80
CA ILE A 25 -1.05 -6.68 -5.80
C ILE A 25 -1.20 -7.21 -4.37
N MET A 26 -0.26 -6.88 -3.48
CA MET A 26 -0.32 -7.28 -2.08
C MET A 26 -1.50 -6.61 -1.35
N GLY A 27 -1.72 -5.31 -1.57
CA GLY A 27 -2.83 -4.57 -0.96
C GLY A 27 -4.19 -5.05 -1.44
N VAL A 28 -4.37 -5.25 -2.75
CA VAL A 28 -5.58 -5.84 -3.32
C VAL A 28 -5.80 -7.25 -2.78
N GLY A 29 -4.78 -8.09 -2.78
CA GLY A 29 -4.88 -9.47 -2.32
C GLY A 29 -5.22 -9.58 -0.85
N LEU A 30 -4.57 -8.80 0.01
CA LEU A 30 -4.86 -8.80 1.44
C LEU A 30 -6.27 -8.27 1.73
N SER A 31 -6.69 -7.18 1.08
CA SER A 31 -8.05 -6.63 1.22
C SER A 31 -9.11 -7.64 0.79
N LEU A 32 -8.95 -8.28 -0.37
CA LEU A 32 -9.88 -9.32 -0.82
C LEU A 32 -9.91 -10.52 0.13
N TYR A 33 -8.75 -11.03 0.53
CA TYR A 33 -8.66 -12.19 1.42
C TYR A 33 -9.33 -11.95 2.77
N MET A 34 -9.19 -10.74 3.32
CA MET A 34 -9.78 -10.37 4.61
C MET A 34 -11.27 -10.02 4.53
N LEU A 35 -11.74 -9.43 3.42
CA LEU A 35 -13.09 -8.87 3.34
C LEU A 35 -14.09 -9.70 2.51
N SER A 36 -13.63 -10.49 1.56
CA SER A 36 -14.51 -11.21 0.59
C SER A 36 -15.60 -12.06 1.25
N SER A 37 -15.30 -12.73 2.36
CA SER A 37 -16.27 -13.58 3.10
C SER A 37 -17.37 -12.79 3.81
N TYR A 38 -17.26 -11.47 3.91
CA TYR A 38 -18.20 -10.60 4.62
C TYR A 38 -19.05 -9.73 3.67
N VAL A 39 -18.83 -9.83 2.36
CA VAL A 39 -19.48 -8.97 1.37
C VAL A 39 -20.17 -9.77 0.28
N ARG A 40 -21.11 -9.12 -0.41
CA ARG A 40 -21.68 -9.69 -1.65
C ARG A 40 -20.67 -9.61 -2.78
N VAL A 41 -20.79 -10.51 -3.76
CA VAL A 41 -19.96 -10.53 -4.98
C VAL A 41 -19.96 -9.17 -5.70
N SER A 42 -21.09 -8.46 -5.68
CA SER A 42 -21.23 -7.13 -6.26
C SER A 42 -20.36 -6.05 -5.62
N GLU A 43 -19.87 -6.27 -4.39
CA GLU A 43 -19.00 -5.33 -3.66
C GLU A 43 -17.50 -5.64 -3.82
N LEU A 44 -17.12 -6.75 -4.46
CA LEU A 44 -15.71 -7.07 -4.71
C LEU A 44 -14.97 -5.98 -5.50
N PRO A 45 -15.54 -5.36 -6.56
CA PRO A 45 -14.86 -4.28 -7.27
C PRO A 45 -14.50 -3.11 -6.34
N ILE A 46 -15.36 -2.81 -5.36
CA ILE A 46 -15.13 -1.75 -4.39
C ILE A 46 -13.91 -2.07 -3.53
N ILE A 47 -13.78 -3.31 -3.04
CA ILE A 47 -12.63 -3.77 -2.25
C ILE A 47 -11.33 -3.74 -3.06
N VAL A 48 -11.38 -4.16 -4.33
CA VAL A 48 -10.21 -4.14 -5.22
C VAL A 48 -9.73 -2.71 -5.42
N ILE A 49 -10.64 -1.80 -5.76
CA ILE A 49 -10.30 -0.40 -6.02
C ILE A 49 -9.79 0.26 -4.74
N SER A 50 -10.52 0.14 -3.63
CA SER A 50 -10.13 0.81 -2.38
C SER A 50 -8.83 0.24 -1.80
N GLY A 51 -8.65 -1.08 -1.82
CA GLY A 51 -7.40 -1.75 -1.42
C GLY A 51 -6.21 -1.33 -2.27
N GLY A 52 -6.39 -1.26 -3.59
CA GLY A 52 -5.37 -0.74 -4.51
C GLY A 52 -5.01 0.71 -4.20
N VAL A 53 -6.00 1.60 -4.08
CA VAL A 53 -5.78 3.02 -3.76
C VAL A 53 -5.06 3.18 -2.43
N GLY A 54 -5.50 2.47 -1.39
CA GLY A 54 -4.88 2.51 -0.07
C GLY A 54 -3.41 2.06 -0.10
N SER A 55 -3.11 1.02 -0.88
CA SER A 55 -1.74 0.50 -1.00
C SER A 55 -0.76 1.46 -1.68
N ILE A 56 -1.21 2.33 -2.60
CA ILE A 56 -0.32 3.27 -3.30
C ILE A 56 -0.29 4.65 -2.64
N PHE A 57 -1.25 4.96 -1.76
CA PHE A 57 -1.39 6.26 -1.13
C PHE A 57 -0.14 6.74 -0.35
N PRO A 58 0.56 5.88 0.42
CA PRO A 58 1.76 6.31 1.13
C PRO A 58 2.85 6.88 0.20
N ASP A 59 3.00 6.31 -1.00
CA ASP A 59 4.01 6.73 -1.99
C ASP A 59 3.72 8.10 -2.63
N LEU A 60 2.59 8.74 -2.33
CA LEU A 60 2.36 10.15 -2.70
C LEU A 60 3.39 11.09 -2.03
N ASP A 61 4.05 10.64 -0.95
CA ASP A 61 5.11 11.38 -0.26
C ASP A 61 6.51 11.26 -0.90
N VAL A 62 6.65 10.59 -2.05
CA VAL A 62 7.96 10.37 -2.70
C VAL A 62 8.74 11.67 -2.92
N ARG A 63 8.05 12.80 -3.16
CA ARG A 63 8.67 14.12 -3.36
C ARG A 63 8.82 14.95 -2.07
N TYR A 64 8.23 14.51 -0.96
CA TYR A 64 8.25 15.25 0.30
C TYR A 64 8.38 14.33 1.52
N LYS A 65 9.57 14.30 2.14
CA LYS A 65 9.86 13.50 3.34
C LYS A 65 9.40 12.03 3.20
N HIS A 66 9.75 11.41 2.07
CA HIS A 66 9.41 10.02 1.76
C HIS A 66 9.76 9.05 2.91
N ARG A 67 8.86 8.11 3.17
CA ARG A 67 8.89 7.17 4.30
C ARG A 67 8.77 7.81 5.69
N LYS A 68 8.23 9.02 5.74
CA LYS A 68 7.88 9.72 6.98
C LYS A 68 6.50 10.35 6.90
N ALA A 69 6.26 11.20 5.90
CA ALA A 69 5.06 12.03 5.86
C ALA A 69 3.78 11.22 5.71
N LEU A 70 3.75 10.22 4.83
CA LEU A 70 2.60 9.33 4.65
C LEU A 70 2.91 7.87 5.01
N HIS A 71 4.07 7.60 5.61
CA HIS A 71 4.44 6.25 6.06
C HIS A 71 4.42 6.14 7.58
N ASN A 72 3.33 6.59 8.19
CA ASN A 72 3.15 6.60 9.64
C ASN A 72 1.69 6.30 10.01
N ILE A 73 1.48 5.92 11.27
CA ILE A 73 0.17 5.51 11.77
C ILE A 73 -0.84 6.66 11.80
N PHE A 74 -0.39 7.89 12.03
CA PHE A 74 -1.28 9.06 12.08
C PHE A 74 -1.82 9.39 10.70
N SER A 75 -0.98 9.33 9.66
CA SER A 75 -1.39 9.54 8.27
C SER A 75 -2.35 8.44 7.81
N LEU A 76 -2.14 7.18 8.21
CA LEU A 76 -3.12 6.11 8.01
C LEU A 76 -4.47 6.47 8.65
N ILE A 77 -4.49 6.76 9.95
CA ILE A 77 -5.73 7.03 10.69
C ILE A 77 -6.47 8.24 10.10
N ILE A 78 -5.78 9.35 9.89
CA ILE A 78 -6.39 10.59 9.37
C ILE A 78 -6.96 10.35 7.97
N SER A 79 -6.19 9.74 7.07
CA SER A 79 -6.65 9.48 5.71
C SER A 79 -7.81 8.47 5.67
N SER A 80 -7.78 7.42 6.50
CA SER A 80 -8.90 6.49 6.65
C SER A 80 -10.16 7.17 7.19
N ILE A 81 -10.06 8.09 8.16
CA ILE A 81 -11.19 8.89 8.64
C ILE A 81 -11.75 9.77 7.52
N VAL A 82 -10.89 10.42 6.73
CA VAL A 82 -11.33 11.23 5.58
C VAL A 82 -12.06 10.35 4.57
N VAL A 83 -11.53 9.18 4.23
CA VAL A 83 -12.19 8.23 3.32
C VAL A 83 -13.53 7.77 3.88
N LEU A 84 -13.63 7.53 5.19
CA LEU A 84 -14.90 7.17 5.85
C LEU A 84 -15.94 8.27 5.72
N ILE A 85 -15.59 9.50 6.07
CA ILE A 85 -16.50 10.65 5.96
C ILE A 85 -16.98 10.82 4.51
N LEU A 86 -16.05 10.74 3.55
CA LEU A 86 -16.40 10.85 2.13
C LEU A 86 -17.32 9.73 1.65
N ALA A 87 -17.10 8.49 2.11
CA ALA A 87 -17.96 7.36 1.79
C ALA A 87 -19.36 7.54 2.38
N GLU A 88 -19.47 7.98 3.63
CA GLU A 88 -20.75 8.25 4.29
C GLU A 88 -21.53 9.38 3.59
N MET A 89 -20.86 10.45 3.17
CA MET A 89 -21.49 11.57 2.45
C MET A 89 -22.21 11.16 1.16
N ILE A 90 -21.78 10.07 0.53
CA ILE A 90 -22.38 9.53 -0.69
C ILE A 90 -23.15 8.23 -0.45
N ASN A 91 -23.40 7.86 0.81
CA ASN A 91 -24.02 6.60 1.22
C ASN A 91 -23.34 5.35 0.63
N ALA A 92 -22.02 5.41 0.45
CA ALA A 92 -21.24 4.28 -0.04
C ALA A 92 -20.88 3.31 1.08
N SER A 93 -20.56 2.08 0.67
CA SER A 93 -20.26 0.98 1.58
C SER A 93 -19.02 1.25 2.45
N MET A 94 -19.09 0.93 3.74
CA MET A 94 -17.97 1.01 4.68
C MET A 94 -16.76 0.17 4.25
N PHE A 95 -16.95 -0.79 3.35
CA PHE A 95 -15.88 -1.59 2.75
C PHE A 95 -14.92 -0.77 1.88
N ILE A 96 -15.31 0.45 1.44
CA ILE A 96 -14.36 1.41 0.85
C ILE A 96 -13.26 1.74 1.87
N THR A 97 -13.64 2.19 3.06
CA THR A 97 -12.70 2.56 4.12
C THR A 97 -11.91 1.35 4.62
N ALA A 98 -12.57 0.20 4.78
CA ALA A 98 -11.91 -1.02 5.24
C ALA A 98 -10.84 -1.48 4.22
N GLY A 99 -11.20 -1.55 2.93
CA GLY A 99 -10.26 -1.94 1.88
C GLY A 99 -9.10 -0.95 1.75
N TYR A 100 -9.38 0.36 1.77
CA TYR A 100 -8.35 1.40 1.80
C TYR A 100 -7.38 1.23 2.97
N SER A 101 -7.90 1.04 4.18
CA SER A 101 -7.08 0.91 5.38
C SER A 101 -6.21 -0.35 5.36
N ILE A 102 -6.76 -1.49 4.92
CA ILE A 102 -6.01 -2.74 4.80
C ILE A 102 -4.92 -2.60 3.73
N GLY A 103 -5.23 -1.99 2.59
CA GLY A 103 -4.26 -1.71 1.53
C GLY A 103 -3.09 -0.86 2.04
N TYR A 104 -3.39 0.23 2.75
CA TYR A 104 -2.39 1.12 3.33
C TYR A 104 -1.53 0.41 4.38
N VAL A 105 -2.15 -0.35 5.29
CA VAL A 105 -1.42 -1.17 6.28
C VAL A 105 -0.49 -2.16 5.57
N SER A 106 -0.94 -2.80 4.49
CA SER A 106 -0.09 -3.73 3.72
C SER A 106 1.16 -3.04 3.15
N HIS A 107 1.04 -1.78 2.69
CA HIS A 107 2.17 -1.00 2.20
C HIS A 107 3.16 -0.70 3.31
N LEU A 108 2.68 -0.19 4.45
CA LEU A 108 3.53 0.07 5.62
C LEU A 108 4.24 -1.19 6.10
N ALA A 109 3.51 -2.31 6.18
CA ALA A 109 4.07 -3.59 6.57
C ALA A 109 5.15 -4.03 5.59
N GLY A 110 4.88 -3.98 4.28
CA GLY A 110 5.87 -4.29 3.24
C GLY A 110 7.14 -3.45 3.37
N ASP A 111 6.99 -2.15 3.58
CA ASP A 111 8.13 -1.25 3.72
C ASP A 111 8.91 -1.46 5.04
N MET A 112 8.25 -1.90 6.12
CA MET A 112 8.89 -2.32 7.37
C MET A 112 9.71 -3.61 7.22
N LEU A 113 9.43 -4.44 6.21
CA LEU A 113 10.23 -5.62 5.86
C LEU A 113 11.52 -5.26 5.12
N THR A 114 11.68 -4.00 4.69
CA THR A 114 12.88 -3.54 3.99
C THR A 114 13.98 -3.09 4.95
N ARG A 115 15.24 -3.06 4.49
CA ARG A 115 16.38 -2.59 5.28
C ARG A 115 16.21 -1.15 5.81
N ARG A 116 15.48 -0.31 5.08
CA ARG A 116 15.28 1.10 5.45
C ARG A 116 14.14 1.27 6.46
N GLY A 117 13.07 0.50 6.36
CA GLY A 117 11.88 0.66 7.21
C GLY A 117 11.14 1.98 6.95
N ILE A 118 10.32 2.36 7.94
CA ILE A 118 9.49 3.59 7.92
C ILE A 118 9.54 4.32 9.26
N ALA A 119 9.28 5.62 9.28
CA ALA A 119 9.11 6.37 10.53
C ALA A 119 7.67 6.28 11.06
N ILE A 120 7.27 5.12 11.58
CA ILE A 120 5.86 4.80 11.91
C ILE A 120 5.20 5.77 12.91
N LEU A 121 6.00 6.42 13.77
CA LEU A 121 5.54 7.37 14.79
C LEU A 121 5.80 8.84 14.41
N TYR A 122 6.19 9.14 13.17
CA TYR A 122 6.30 10.52 12.70
C TYR A 122 4.91 11.19 12.70
N PRO A 123 4.74 12.46 13.12
CA PRO A 123 5.78 13.43 13.45
C PRO A 123 6.29 13.41 14.90
N LEU A 124 5.68 12.63 15.79
CA LEU A 124 6.09 12.58 17.21
C LEU A 124 7.51 12.05 17.41
N ARG A 125 7.93 11.07 16.59
CA ARG A 125 9.31 10.55 16.57
C ARG A 125 9.77 10.36 15.13
N THR A 126 11.02 10.74 14.86
CA THR A 126 11.64 10.64 13.53
C THR A 126 12.41 9.33 13.30
N ARG A 127 12.43 8.44 14.30
CA ARG A 127 13.12 7.14 14.24
C ARG A 127 12.46 6.22 13.21
N PHE A 128 13.29 5.53 12.42
CA PHE A 128 12.84 4.47 11.52
C PHE A 128 12.69 3.13 12.25
N TYR A 129 11.61 2.43 11.96
CA TYR A 129 11.27 1.11 12.47
C TYR A 129 11.25 0.12 11.30
N ARG A 130 11.80 -1.07 11.55
CA ARG A 130 11.88 -2.20 10.63
C ARG A 130 11.88 -3.49 11.44
N ILE A 131 11.59 -4.62 10.79
CA ILE A 131 11.74 -5.93 11.45
C ILE A 131 13.22 -6.26 11.71
N PRO A 132 13.54 -7.12 12.69
CA PRO A 132 14.92 -7.50 13.01
C PRO A 132 15.68 -8.14 11.84
N THR A 133 14.97 -8.88 10.97
CA THR A 133 15.52 -9.64 9.83
C THR A 133 14.96 -9.13 8.50
N PRO A 134 15.39 -7.94 8.01
CA PRO A 134 14.84 -7.35 6.80
C PRO A 134 15.13 -8.22 5.57
N LEU A 135 14.12 -8.37 4.70
CA LEU A 135 14.18 -9.24 3.52
C LEU A 135 15.15 -8.72 2.45
N GLY A 136 15.34 -7.40 2.37
CA GLY A 136 16.19 -6.78 1.37
C GLY A 136 15.94 -5.28 1.20
N LYS A 137 16.41 -4.73 0.10
CA LYS A 137 16.07 -3.38 -0.35
C LYS A 137 14.70 -3.41 -1.04
N SER A 138 14.01 -2.28 -1.02
CA SER A 138 12.73 -2.11 -1.71
C SER A 138 12.82 -2.24 -3.24
N GLU A 139 14.02 -2.15 -3.81
CA GLU A 139 14.27 -2.26 -5.25
C GLU A 139 14.76 -3.65 -5.65
N ASP A 140 14.95 -4.56 -4.70
CA ASP A 140 15.42 -5.91 -5.01
C ASP A 140 14.31 -6.68 -5.72
N PHE A 141 14.63 -7.24 -6.90
CA PHE A 141 13.68 -7.98 -7.72
C PHE A 141 12.99 -9.11 -6.95
N LEU A 142 13.78 -9.92 -6.23
CA LEU A 142 13.27 -11.09 -5.50
C LEU A 142 12.27 -10.69 -4.39
N VAL A 143 12.55 -9.61 -3.66
CA VAL A 143 11.67 -9.11 -2.60
C VAL A 143 10.30 -8.72 -3.18
N ASN A 144 10.31 -7.98 -4.29
CA ASN A 144 9.08 -7.54 -4.94
C ASN A 144 8.34 -8.69 -5.63
N PHE A 145 9.06 -9.63 -6.24
CA PHE A 145 8.47 -10.84 -6.82
C PHE A 145 7.76 -11.69 -5.77
N VAL A 146 8.41 -11.94 -4.62
CA VAL A 146 7.81 -12.67 -3.51
C VAL A 146 6.58 -11.95 -2.97
N GLY A 147 6.66 -10.62 -2.77
CA GLY A 147 5.51 -9.82 -2.34
C GLY A 147 4.32 -9.92 -3.31
N ALA A 148 4.58 -9.81 -4.61
CA ALA A 148 3.55 -9.98 -5.64
C ALA A 148 2.97 -11.40 -5.67
N ALA A 149 3.82 -12.42 -5.54
CA ALA A 149 3.39 -13.82 -5.50
C ALA A 149 2.48 -14.12 -4.29
N ILE A 150 2.81 -13.57 -3.12
CA ILE A 150 1.95 -13.67 -1.93
C ILE A 150 0.62 -12.96 -2.18
N GLY A 151 0.62 -11.75 -2.73
CA GLY A 151 -0.61 -11.03 -3.05
C GLY A 151 -1.50 -11.81 -4.03
N LEU A 152 -0.92 -12.38 -5.10
CA LEU A 152 -1.65 -13.24 -6.04
C LEU A 152 -2.21 -14.51 -5.37
N LEU A 153 -1.44 -15.13 -4.47
CA LEU A 153 -1.91 -16.27 -3.70
C LEU A 153 -3.11 -15.88 -2.82
N LEU A 154 -3.07 -14.71 -2.16
CA LEU A 154 -4.18 -14.22 -1.35
C LEU A 154 -5.44 -13.95 -2.20
N ILE A 155 -5.29 -13.38 -3.40
CA ILE A 155 -6.39 -13.23 -4.37
C ILE A 155 -6.98 -14.59 -4.70
N PHE A 156 -6.15 -15.56 -5.09
CA PHE A 156 -6.61 -16.91 -5.41
C PHE A 156 -7.36 -17.58 -4.25
N LEU A 157 -6.82 -17.48 -3.03
CA LEU A 157 -7.45 -18.01 -1.83
C LEU A 157 -8.77 -17.31 -1.51
N SER A 158 -8.88 -15.99 -1.78
CA SER A 158 -10.14 -15.26 -1.60
C SER A 158 -11.22 -15.75 -2.55
N LEU A 159 -10.88 -16.03 -3.81
CA LEU A 159 -11.84 -16.50 -4.81
C LEU A 159 -12.38 -17.90 -4.51
N ARG A 160 -11.64 -18.71 -3.73
CA ARG A 160 -12.09 -20.02 -3.26
C ARG A 160 -13.10 -19.97 -2.11
N ARG A 161 -13.32 -18.79 -1.52
CA ARG A 161 -14.19 -18.58 -0.34
C ARG A 161 -15.52 -17.92 -0.69
N ILE A 162 -15.69 -17.52 -1.93
CA ILE A 162 -16.87 -16.82 -2.48
C ILE A 162 -17.67 -17.86 -3.27
#